data_AF-A0A356K6L1-F1
#
_entry.id   AF-A0A356K6L1-F1
#
_cell.length_a   1.000
_cell.length_b   1.000
_cell.length_c   1.000
_cell.angle_alpha   90.00
_cell.angle_beta   90.00
_cell.angle_gamma   90.00
#
_symmetry.space_group_name_H-M   'P 1'
#
loop_
_entity.id
_entity.type
_entity.pdbx_description
1 polymer ?
#
loop_
_entity_poly.entity_id
_entity_poly.type
_entity_poly.pdbx_seq_one_letter_code
_entity_poly.pdbx_strand_id
1 'polypeptide(L)' 'IDLWTEEMTIEEMNLYFFQVFHKMADTYFRATKDDSVAREIHAFGDGFGETAGVTTREQTK' A
#
# COMPACT_ATOMS: atom_id res chain seq x y z
N ILE A 1 -15.05 -6.76 -4.35
CA ILE A 1 -15.75 -5.45 -4.22
C ILE A 1 -14.91 -4.51 -5.04
N ASP A 2 -15.46 -4.01 -6.14
CA ASP A 2 -14.82 -2.98 -6.93
C ASP A 2 -15.06 -1.66 -6.19
N LEU A 3 -14.00 -1.06 -5.66
CA LEU A 3 -14.09 0.14 -4.83
C LEU A 3 -13.73 1.39 -5.64
N TRP A 4 -13.60 1.23 -6.96
CA TRP A 4 -13.44 2.33 -7.88
C TRP A 4 -14.80 2.97 -8.20
N THR A 5 -14.89 4.28 -8.02
CA THR A 5 -16.02 5.09 -8.48
C THR A 5 -15.54 6.05 -9.57
N GLU A 6 -16.39 6.36 -10.55
CA GLU A 6 -16.07 7.30 -11.63
C GLU A 6 -15.71 8.71 -11.13
N GLU A 7 -16.10 9.05 -9.90
CA GLU A 7 -15.85 10.35 -9.27
C GLU A 7 -14.48 10.46 -8.58
N MET A 8 -13.80 9.34 -8.34
CA MET A 8 -12.50 9.36 -7.66
C MET A 8 -11.40 9.84 -8.59
N THR A 9 -10.60 10.79 -8.10
CA THR A 9 -9.41 11.27 -8.79
C THR A 9 -8.31 10.19 -8.81
N ILE A 10 -7.38 10.32 -9.76
CA ILE A 10 -6.23 9.42 -9.86
C ILE A 10 -5.39 9.45 -8.57
N GLU A 11 -5.27 10.62 -7.93
CA GLU A 11 -4.56 10.75 -6.65
C GLU A 11 -5.24 10.00 -5.51
N GLU A 12 -6.58 10.11 -5.40
CA GLU A 12 -7.36 9.36 -4.40
C GLU A 12 -7.26 7.86 -4.62
N MET A 13 -7.24 7.42 -5.89
CA MET A 13 -7.03 6.01 -6.23
C MET A 13 -5.64 5.54 -5.83
N ASN A 14 -4.61 6.31 -6.15
CA ASN A 14 -3.23 5.96 -5.78
C ASN A 14 -3.09 5.87 -4.25
N LEU A 15 -3.67 6.80 -3.50
CA LEU A 15 -3.68 6.74 -2.04
C LEU A 15 -4.45 5.52 -1.51
N TYR A 16 -5.59 5.21 -2.10
CA TYR A 16 -6.39 4.04 -1.72
C TYR A 16 -5.61 2.74 -1.92
N PHE A 17 -5.02 2.54 -3.10
CA PHE A 17 -4.24 1.34 -3.42
C PHE A 17 -3.01 1.22 -2.52
N PHE A 18 -2.31 2.34 -2.25
CA PHE A 18 -1.23 2.37 -1.27
C PHE A 18 -1.68 1.81 0.09
N GLN A 19 -2.78 2.31 0.64
CA GLN A 19 -3.31 1.82 1.92
C GLN A 19 -3.72 0.33 1.86
N VAL A 20 -4.28 -0.12 0.73
CA VAL A 20 -4.66 -1.53 0.54
C VAL A 20 -3.44 -2.44 0.56
N PHE A 21 -2.33 -2.06 -0.07
CA PHE A 21 -1.10 -2.87 -0.06
C PHE A 21 -0.55 -3.05 1.36
N HIS A 22 -0.51 -2.00 2.18
CA HIS A 22 -0.09 -2.12 3.58
C HIS A 22 -1.06 -2.97 4.41
N LYS A 23 -2.37 -2.79 4.25
CA LYS A 23 -3.36 -3.62 4.94
C LYS A 23 -3.30 -5.09 4.52
N MET A 24 -2.96 -5.37 3.27
CA MET A 24 -2.73 -6.72 2.77
C MET A 24 -1.51 -7.36 3.43
N ALA A 25 -0.40 -6.63 3.55
CA ALA A 25 0.78 -7.09 4.27
C ALA A 25 0.45 -7.42 5.73
N ASP A 26 -0.26 -6.53 6.44
CA ASP A 26 -0.68 -6.77 7.82
C ASP A 26 -1.61 -8.00 7.94
N THR A 27 -2.53 -8.16 6.97
CA THR A 27 -3.46 -9.29 6.95
C THR A 27 -2.74 -10.60 6.71
N TYR A 28 -1.78 -10.60 5.79
CA TYR A 28 -0.91 -11.74 5.52
C TYR A 28 -0.15 -12.13 6.79
N PHE A 29 0.54 -11.18 7.43
CA PHE A 29 1.27 -11.42 8.68
C PHE A 29 0.36 -11.99 9.78
N ARG A 30 -0.84 -11.43 9.95
CA ARG A 30 -1.80 -11.93 10.95
C ARG A 30 -2.20 -13.39 10.69
N ALA A 31 -2.37 -13.76 9.43
CA ALA A 31 -2.81 -15.09 9.01
C ALA A 31 -1.70 -16.14 9.04
N THR A 32 -0.48 -15.80 8.64
CA THR A 32 0.63 -16.76 8.44
C THR A 32 1.70 -16.69 9.52
N LYS A 33 1.81 -15.56 10.23
CA LYS A 33 2.94 -15.21 11.12
C LYS A 33 4.30 -15.14 10.42
N ASP A 34 4.32 -15.11 9.09
CA ASP A 34 5.54 -14.94 8.32
C ASP A 34 5.83 -13.45 8.14
N ASP A 35 6.74 -12.97 8.99
CA ASP A 35 7.22 -11.59 9.03
C ASP A 35 8.11 -11.23 7.82
N SER A 36 8.81 -12.21 7.23
CA SER A 36 9.68 -11.95 6.07
C SER A 36 8.85 -11.55 4.86
N VAL A 37 7.85 -12.37 4.53
CA VAL A 37 6.99 -12.11 3.37
C VAL A 37 6.09 -10.89 3.62
N ALA A 38 5.64 -10.67 4.86
CA ALA A 38 4.89 -9.45 5.20
C ALA A 38 5.69 -8.17 4.94
N ARG A 39 7.00 -8.16 5.29
CA ARG A 39 7.88 -7.03 5.00
C ARG A 39 8.10 -6.81 3.51
N GLU A 40 8.20 -7.88 2.72
CA GLU A 40 8.30 -7.76 1.26
C GLU A 40 7.05 -7.10 0.67
N ILE A 41 5.85 -7.46 1.15
CA ILE A 41 4.59 -6.85 0.71
C ILE A 41 4.53 -5.37 1.12
N HIS A 42 5.01 -5.01 2.32
CA HIS A 42 5.14 -3.61 2.73
C HIS A 42 6.10 -2.83 1.82
N ALA A 43 7.28 -3.38 1.55
CA ALA A 43 8.27 -2.73 0.68
C ALA A 43 7.73 -2.53 -0.75
N PHE A 44 6.90 -3.45 -1.25
CA PHE A 44 6.18 -3.26 -2.50
C PHE A 44 5.20 -2.09 -2.42
N GLY A 45 4.42 -2.00 -1.34
CA GLY A 45 3.50 -0.88 -1.08
C GLY A 45 4.23 0.47 -1.02
N ASP A 46 5.38 0.52 -0.35
CA ASP A 46 6.23 1.71 -0.27
C ASP A 46 6.75 2.12 -1.65
N GLY A 47 7.26 1.17 -2.45
CA GLY A 47 7.72 1.43 -3.82
C GLY A 47 6.61 1.89 -4.77
N PHE A 48 5.39 1.36 -4.59
CA PHE A 48 4.21 1.86 -5.27
C PHE A 48 3.91 3.30 -4.86
N GLY A 49 3.96 3.61 -3.55
CA GLY A 49 3.75 4.96 -3.03
C GLY A 49 4.74 5.99 -3.60
N GLU A 50 6.02 5.63 -3.72
CA GLU A 50 7.05 6.48 -4.33
C GLU A 50 6.76 6.72 -5.83
N THR A 51 6.41 5.67 -6.56
CA THR A 51 6.16 5.74 -8.01
C THR A 51 4.87 6.50 -8.34
N ALA A 52 3.84 6.31 -7.52
CA ALA A 52 2.54 6.94 -7.68
C ALA A 52 2.47 8.37 -7.12
N GLY A 53 3.57 8.87 -6.54
CA GLY A 53 3.65 10.21 -5.94
C GLY A 53 2.88 10.35 -4.62
N VAL A 54 2.48 9.24 -3.99
CA VAL A 54 1.72 9.22 -2.73
C VAL A 54 2.63 9.46 -1.53
N THR A 55 3.87 8.95 -1.58
CA THR A 55 4.86 9.13 -0.51
C THR A 55 6.05 9.92 -1.05
N THR A 56 6.46 10.93 -0.29
CA THR A 56 7.73 11.64 -0.48
C THR A 56 8.75 11.02 0.47
N ARG A 57 10.01 10.88 0.05
CA ARG A 57 11.13 10.28 0.80
C ARG A 57 11.47 10.93 2.17
N GLU A 58 10.65 11.83 2.69
CA GLU A 58 10.89 12.55 3.94
C GLU A 58 10.43 11.83 5.22
N GLN A 59 9.78 10.66 5.14
CA GLN A 59 9.26 9.97 6.33
C GLN A 59 10.09 8.80 6.86
N THR A 60 11.28 8.53 6.31
CA THR A 60 12.22 7.57 6.92
C THR A 60 13.28 8.33 7.72
N LYS A 61 12.90 8.88 8.88
CA LYS A 61 13.86 9.37 9.88
C LYS A 61 13.48 8.93 11.28
#